data_AF-A0A452FMN9-F1
#
_entry.id   AF-A0A452FMN9-F1
#
_cell.length_a   1.000
_cell.length_b   1.000
_cell.length_c   1.000
_cell.angle_alpha   90.00
_cell.angle_beta   90.00
_cell.angle_gamma   90.00
#
_symmetry.space_group_name_H-M   'P 1'
#
loop_
_entity.id
_entity.type
_entity.pdbx_description
1 polymer ?
#
loop_
_entity_poly.entity_id
_entity_poly.type
_entity_poly.pdbx_seq_one_letter_code
_entity_poly.pdbx_strand_id
1 'polypeptide(L)'
;MPPLHPTVKPNPLQKANLCSRLFFWWLNPLFKIGHKRKLEEDDMYSVLPEDHSQHLGEELQGYWDQEVSRAQEDSREPSLMKAIIKCYGKSYLVWGMLTFLEVKAFPYSALILSICGIP
;
A
#
# COMPACT_ATOMS: atom_id res chain seq x y z
N MET A 1 27.85 19.05 11.16
CA MET A 1 26.83 19.24 10.10
C MET A 1 25.48 19.41 10.78
N PRO A 2 24.67 20.41 10.41
CA PRO A 2 23.28 20.48 10.85
C PRO A 2 22.52 19.29 10.25
N PRO A 3 21.47 18.76 10.91
CA PRO A 3 20.69 17.68 10.34
C PRO A 3 19.99 18.16 9.06
N LEU A 4 20.28 17.50 7.94
CA LEU A 4 19.70 17.75 6.60
C LEU A 4 18.30 17.12 6.42
N HIS A 5 17.58 16.83 7.52
CA HIS A 5 16.23 16.33 7.40
C HIS A 5 15.25 17.50 7.51
N PRO A 6 14.50 17.82 6.43
CA PRO A 6 13.42 18.80 6.53
C PRO A 6 12.42 18.30 7.57
N THR A 7 11.87 19.22 8.35
CA THR A 7 10.81 18.97 9.33
C THR A 7 9.66 18.20 8.66
N VAL A 8 9.59 16.90 8.94
CA VAL A 8 8.69 16.01 8.23
C VAL A 8 7.25 16.30 8.65
N LYS A 9 6.41 16.75 7.71
CA LYS A 9 4.98 16.96 7.95
C LYS A 9 4.29 15.61 8.10
N PRO A 10 3.62 15.32 9.24
CA PRO A 10 2.93 14.05 9.43
C PRO A 10 1.80 13.91 8.42
N ASN A 11 1.59 12.68 7.92
CA ASN A 11 0.55 12.43 6.93
C ASN A 11 -0.84 12.60 7.57
N PRO A 12 -1.69 13.52 7.07
CA PRO A 12 -3.04 13.72 7.61
C PRO A 12 -3.91 12.47 7.51
N LEU A 13 -3.55 11.50 6.65
CA LEU A 13 -4.17 10.19 6.57
C LEU A 13 -4.10 9.42 7.90
N GLN A 14 -3.06 9.61 8.72
CA GLN A 14 -2.92 8.97 10.03
C GLN A 14 -4.06 9.34 11.00
N LYS A 15 -4.59 10.56 10.87
CA LYS A 15 -5.66 11.09 11.74
C LYS A 15 -7.01 11.21 11.01
N ALA A 16 -7.10 10.74 9.77
CA ALA A 16 -8.28 10.89 8.94
C ALA A 16 -9.38 9.89 9.34
N ASN A 17 -10.60 10.40 9.54
CA ASN A 17 -11.78 9.56 9.75
C ASN A 17 -12.10 8.72 8.50
N LEU A 18 -12.84 7.61 8.66
CA LEU A 18 -13.17 6.67 7.58
C LEU A 18 -13.74 7.36 6.33
N CYS A 19 -14.66 8.33 6.50
CA CYS A 19 -15.20 9.10 5.38
C CYS A 19 -14.13 9.92 4.65
N SER A 20 -13.19 10.53 5.37
CA SER A 20 -12.09 11.30 4.78
C SER A 20 -11.12 10.39 4.01
N ARG A 21 -10.88 9.17 4.52
CA ARG A 21 -10.08 8.14 3.85
C ARG A 21 -10.74 7.67 2.55
N LEU A 22 -12.03 7.36 2.59
CA LEU A 22 -12.78 6.84 1.44
C LEU A 22 -12.88 7.86 0.30
N PHE A 23 -13.16 9.13 0.62
CA PHE A 23 -13.30 10.20 -0.37
C PHE A 23 -12.00 10.94 -0.67
N PHE A 24 -10.84 10.44 -0.20
CA PHE A 24 -9.52 11.07 -0.35
C PHE A 24 -9.47 12.54 0.07
N TRP A 25 -10.36 12.96 0.98
CA TRP A 25 -10.54 14.37 1.35
C TRP A 25 -9.28 14.94 1.99
N TRP A 26 -8.49 14.10 2.67
CA TRP A 26 -7.22 14.46 3.30
C TRP A 26 -6.17 15.01 2.31
N LEU A 27 -6.30 14.74 1.00
CA LEU A 27 -5.40 15.27 -0.05
C LEU A 27 -5.74 16.69 -0.51
N ASN A 28 -6.93 17.20 -0.21
CA ASN A 28 -7.38 18.51 -0.68
C ASN A 28 -6.43 19.68 -0.34
N PRO A 29 -5.76 19.73 0.84
CA PRO A 29 -4.77 20.77 1.12
C PRO A 29 -3.58 20.74 0.16
N LEU A 30 -3.11 19.55 -0.22
CA LEU A 30 -1.99 19.38 -1.14
C LEU A 30 -2.36 19.86 -2.55
N PHE A 31 -3.55 19.51 -3.03
CA PHE A 31 -4.06 19.98 -4.32
C PHE A 31 -4.24 21.50 -4.37
N LYS A 32 -4.67 22.13 -3.27
CA LYS A 32 -4.75 23.60 -3.19
C LYS A 32 -3.39 24.28 -3.33
N ILE A 33 -2.32 23.67 -2.81
CA ILE A 33 -0.95 24.19 -2.97
C ILE A 33 -0.49 24.00 -4.41
N GLY A 34 -0.65 22.78 -4.95
CA GLY A 34 -0.29 22.45 -6.33
C GLY A 34 -1.02 23.28 -7.39
N HIS A 35 -2.24 23.73 -7.10
CA HIS A 35 -2.99 24.64 -7.97
C HIS A 35 -2.42 26.07 -7.96
N LYS A 36 -1.84 26.51 -6.85
CA LYS A 36 -1.29 27.87 -6.71
C LYS A 36 0.15 27.96 -7.18
N ARG A 37 0.94 26.90 -6.98
CA ARG A 37 2.37 26.85 -7.29
C ARG A 37 2.81 25.41 -7.54
N LYS A 38 3.98 25.24 -8.17
CA LYS A 38 4.64 23.93 -8.26
C LYS A 38 5.00 23.42 -6.86
N LEU A 39 4.73 22.15 -6.63
CA LEU A 39 5.03 21.47 -5.36
C LEU A 39 6.53 21.29 -5.18
N GLU A 40 6.98 21.51 -3.95
CA GLU A 40 8.36 21.29 -3.51
C GLU A 40 8.44 20.13 -2.52
N GLU A 41 9.65 19.65 -2.23
CA GLU A 41 9.88 18.53 -1.31
C GLU A 41 9.32 18.84 0.10
N ASP A 42 9.48 20.08 0.57
CA ASP A 42 8.96 20.54 1.85
C ASP A 42 7.42 20.54 1.95
N ASP A 43 6.70 20.50 0.82
CA ASP A 43 5.24 20.39 0.80
C ASP A 43 4.75 18.95 0.96
N MET A 44 5.64 17.96 0.76
CA MET A 44 5.27 16.55 0.83
C MET A 44 5.06 16.09 2.27
N TYR A 45 4.11 15.18 2.45
CA TYR A 45 3.90 14.50 3.71
C TYR A 45 4.87 13.32 3.86
N SER A 46 5.17 12.95 5.11
CA SER A 46 5.80 11.66 5.40
C SER A 46 5.02 10.52 4.77
N VAL A 47 5.74 9.46 4.40
CA VAL A 47 5.11 8.15 4.23
C VAL A 47 4.42 7.73 5.54
N LEU A 48 3.39 6.90 5.40
CA LEU A 48 2.71 6.31 6.53
C LEU A 48 3.67 5.40 7.32
N PRO A 49 3.45 5.21 8.63
CA PRO A 49 4.32 4.38 9.45
C PRO A 49 4.48 2.97 8.90
N GLU A 50 3.38 2.43 8.37
CA GLU A 50 3.28 1.11 7.77
C GLU A 50 4.04 1.00 6.44
N ASP A 51 4.22 2.11 5.73
CA ASP A 51 4.90 2.18 4.43
C ASP A 51 6.39 2.52 4.56
N HIS A 52 6.91 2.69 5.77
CA HIS A 52 8.34 2.92 5.96
C HIS A 52 9.15 1.69 5.56
N SER A 53 10.20 1.92 4.76
CA SER A 53 11.15 0.86 4.36
C SER A 53 11.81 0.17 5.54
N GLN A 54 12.03 0.88 6.66
CA GLN A 54 12.54 0.29 7.89
C GLN A 54 11.57 -0.76 8.44
N HIS A 55 10.29 -0.42 8.57
CA HIS A 55 9.27 -1.33 9.10
C HIS A 55 9.13 -2.58 8.23
N LEU A 56 8.99 -2.40 6.91
CA LEU A 56 8.90 -3.49 5.95
C LEU A 56 10.17 -4.35 5.91
N GLY A 57 11.34 -3.72 6.10
CA GLY A 57 12.63 -4.39 6.18
C GLY A 57 12.75 -5.26 7.43
N GLU A 58 12.37 -4.74 8.59
CA GLU A 58 12.36 -5.47 9.86
C GLU A 58 11.39 -6.68 9.81
N GLU A 59 10.20 -6.49 9.23
CA GLU A 59 9.24 -7.59 9.04
C GLU A 59 9.81 -8.68 8.13
N LEU A 60 10.33 -8.31 6.96
CA LEU A 60 10.93 -9.25 6.03
C LEU A 60 12.13 -9.98 6.64
N GLN A 61 12.97 -9.28 7.40
CA GLN A 61 14.11 -9.86 8.11
C GLN A 61 13.66 -10.97 9.07
N GLY A 62 12.59 -10.74 9.83
CA GLY A 62 12.02 -11.77 10.71
C GLY A 62 11.54 -13.02 9.95
N TYR A 63 10.93 -12.86 8.77
CA TYR A 63 10.55 -13.99 7.92
C TYR A 63 11.75 -14.69 7.28
N TRP A 64 12.79 -13.95 6.94
CA TRP A 64 14.04 -14.48 6.42
C TRP A 64 14.74 -15.36 7.46
N ASP A 65 14.88 -14.89 8.69
CA ASP A 65 15.51 -15.65 9.78
C ASP A 65 14.78 -16.97 10.05
N GLN A 66 13.45 -16.97 9.98
CA GLN A 66 12.64 -18.19 10.06
C GLN A 66 12.90 -19.16 8.89
N GLU A 67 13.04 -18.65 7.67
CA GLU A 67 13.33 -19.48 6.49
C GLU A 67 14.73 -20.07 6.58
N VAL A 68 15.71 -19.31 7.06
CA VAL A 68 17.08 -19.78 7.31
C VAL A 68 17.10 -20.90 8.36
N SER A 69 16.44 -20.71 9.51
CA SER A 69 16.35 -21.74 10.54
C SER A 69 15.72 -23.04 10.01
N ARG A 70 14.61 -22.93 9.27
CA ARG A 70 13.95 -24.11 8.67
C ARG A 70 14.80 -24.77 7.60
N ALA A 71 15.50 -23.98 6.79
CA ALA A 71 16.37 -24.49 5.74
C ALA A 71 17.56 -25.28 6.32
N GLN A 72 18.10 -24.84 7.45
CA GLN A 72 19.14 -25.53 8.19
C GLN A 72 18.66 -26.88 8.74
N GLU A 73 17.47 -26.94 9.35
CA GLU A 73 16.87 -28.19 9.84
C GLU A 73 16.61 -29.18 8.69
N ASP A 74 16.08 -28.70 7.58
CA ASP A 74 15.74 -29.50 6.41
C ASP A 74 16.96 -29.83 5.51
N SER A 75 18.18 -29.41 5.90
CA SER A 75 19.40 -29.56 5.08
C SER A 75 19.25 -29.06 3.63
N ARG A 76 18.54 -27.94 3.45
CA ARG A 76 18.25 -27.34 2.14
C ARG A 76 18.72 -25.89 2.09
N GLU A 77 18.80 -25.32 0.89
CA GLU A 77 19.13 -23.91 0.74
C GLU A 77 17.95 -22.99 1.10
N PRO A 78 18.19 -21.89 1.85
CA PRO A 78 17.16 -20.90 2.15
C PRO A 78 16.77 -20.14 0.88
N SER A 79 15.48 -19.82 0.75
CA SER A 79 14.95 -19.13 -0.43
C SER A 79 14.27 -17.82 -0.05
N LEU A 80 14.83 -16.71 -0.55
CA LEU A 80 14.30 -15.37 -0.28
C LEU A 80 12.89 -15.19 -0.84
N MET A 81 12.60 -15.77 -2.01
CA MET A 81 11.26 -15.76 -2.60
C MET A 81 10.23 -16.42 -1.67
N LYS A 82 10.58 -17.51 -0.98
CA LYS A 82 9.67 -18.13 0.01
C LYS A 82 9.39 -17.19 1.17
N ALA A 83 10.40 -16.50 1.69
CA ALA A 83 10.22 -15.51 2.76
C ALA A 83 9.32 -14.34 2.32
N ILE A 84 9.54 -13.81 1.11
CA ILE A 84 8.72 -12.73 0.54
C ILE A 84 7.26 -13.17 0.35
N ILE A 85 7.03 -14.34 -0.25
CA ILE A 85 5.68 -14.88 -0.45
C ILE A 85 4.99 -15.13 0.90
N LYS A 86 5.72 -15.60 1.91
CA LYS A 86 5.17 -15.85 3.25
C LYS A 86 4.81 -14.54 3.98
N CYS A 87 5.62 -13.50 3.81
CA CYS A 87 5.41 -12.17 4.39
C CYS A 87 4.22 -11.46 3.73
N TYR A 88 4.27 -11.25 2.41
CA TYR A 88 3.32 -10.37 1.72
C TYR A 88 2.22 -11.09 0.94
N GLY A 89 2.34 -12.40 0.74
CA GLY A 89 1.44 -13.16 -0.15
C GLY A 89 -0.03 -13.08 0.27
N LYS A 90 -0.34 -13.10 1.56
CA LYS A 90 -1.74 -12.97 2.04
C LYS A 90 -2.36 -11.63 1.66
N SER A 91 -1.63 -10.53 1.87
CA SER A 91 -2.10 -9.18 1.54
C SER A 91 -2.34 -9.04 0.03
N TYR A 92 -1.38 -9.48 -0.78
CA TYR A 92 -1.54 -9.47 -2.24
C TYR A 92 -2.65 -10.39 -2.75
N LEU A 93 -2.88 -11.54 -2.10
CA LEU A 93 -3.98 -12.43 -2.44
C LEU A 93 -5.35 -11.77 -2.20
N VAL A 94 -5.54 -11.07 -1.08
CA VAL A 94 -6.79 -10.35 -0.79
C VAL A 94 -7.04 -9.27 -1.84
N TRP A 95 -6.02 -8.46 -2.16
CA TRP A 95 -6.11 -7.45 -3.22
C TRP A 95 -6.41 -8.07 -4.58
N GLY A 96 -5.72 -9.15 -4.95
CA GLY A 96 -5.95 -9.86 -6.21
C GLY A 96 -7.35 -10.44 -6.33
N MET A 97 -7.89 -10.99 -5.24
CA MET A 97 -9.28 -11.49 -5.19
C MET A 97 -10.28 -10.35 -5.36
N LEU A 98 -10.07 -9.20 -4.71
CA LEU A 98 -10.92 -8.02 -4.86
C LEU A 98 -10.93 -7.52 -6.31
N THR A 99 -9.75 -7.33 -6.92
CA THR A 99 -9.64 -6.90 -8.32
C THR A 99 -10.30 -7.89 -9.29
N PHE A 100 -10.14 -9.19 -9.05
CA PHE A 100 -10.79 -10.21 -9.88
C PHE A 100 -12.33 -10.15 -9.81
N LEU A 101 -12.89 -9.88 -8.62
CA LEU A 101 -14.32 -9.69 -8.43
C LEU A 101 -14.82 -8.43 -9.14
N GLU A 102 -14.10 -7.32 -9.02
CA GLU A 102 -14.44 -6.05 -9.68
C GLU A 102 -14.45 -6.17 -11.21
N VAL A 103 -13.40 -6.77 -11.78
CA VAL A 103 -13.25 -6.96 -13.23
C VAL A 103 -14.34 -7.87 -13.81
N LYS A 104 -14.94 -8.77 -13.01
CA LYS A 104 -16.08 -9.58 -13.45
C LYS A 104 -17.42 -8.90 -13.20
N ALA A 105 -17.62 -8.29 -12.04
CA ALA A 105 -18.89 -7.63 -11.72
C ALA A 105 -19.22 -6.48 -12.69
N PHE A 106 -18.22 -5.74 -13.17
CA PHE A 106 -18.41 -4.61 -14.08
C PHE A 106 -18.89 -4.97 -15.50
N PRO A 107 -18.32 -5.97 -16.20
CA PRO A 107 -18.86 -6.41 -17.48
C PRO A 107 -20.20 -7.12 -17.32
N TYR A 108 -20.44 -7.87 -16.24
CA TYR A 108 -21.75 -8.50 -16.02
C TYR A 108 -22.86 -7.47 -15.77
N SER A 109 -22.58 -6.37 -15.05
CA SER A 109 -23.57 -5.30 -14.86
C SER A 109 -23.85 -4.56 -16.17
N ALA A 110 -22.84 -4.29 -16.99
CA ALA A 110 -23.01 -3.71 -18.33
C ALA A 110 -23.79 -4.64 -19.29
N LEU A 111 -23.55 -5.96 -19.23
CA LEU A 111 -24.28 -6.95 -20.02
C LEU A 111 -25.74 -7.08 -19.59
N ILE A 112 -26.01 -7.08 -18.27
CA ILE A 112 -27.36 -7.12 -17.73
C ILE A 112 -28.14 -5.85 -18.10
N LEU A 113 -27.53 -4.67 -18.03
CA LEU A 113 -28.15 -3.42 -18.49
C LEU A 113 -28.45 -3.45 -19.99
N SER A 114 -27.55 -4.01 -20.81
CA SER A 114 -27.76 -4.17 -22.25
C SER A 114 -28.86 -5.19 -22.60
N ILE A 115 -29.07 -6.23 -21.79
CA ILE A 115 -30.11 -7.25 -22.00
C ILE A 115 -31.46 -6.80 -21.43
N CYS A 116 -31.46 -6.08 -20.30
CA CYS A 116 -32.69 -5.56 -19.68
C CYS A 116 -33.31 -4.36 -20.42
N GLY A 117 -32.65 -3.82 -21.45
CA GLY A 117 -33.27 -2.87 -22.38
C GLY A 117 -33.82 -1.60 -21.71
N ILE A 118 -33.18 -1.14 -20.63
CA ILE A 118 -33.49 0.16 -20.04
C ILE A 118 -32.76 1.21 -20.89
N PRO A 119 -33.46 2.21 -21.46
CA PRO A 119 -32.86 3.18 -22.38
C PRO A 119 -31.72 3.99 -21.76
#